data_AF-A0A2D6EXP6-F1
#
_entry.id   AF-A0A2D6EXP6-F1
#
_cell.length_a   1.000
_cell.length_b   1.000
_cell.length_c   1.000
_cell.angle_alpha   90.00
_cell.angle_beta   90.00
_cell.angle_gamma   90.00
#
_symmetry.space_group_name_H-M   'P 1'
#
loop_
_entity.id
_entity.type
_entity.pdbx_description
1 polymer ?
#
loop_
_entity_poly.entity_id
_entity_poly.type
_entity_poly.pdbx_seq_one_letter_code
_entity_poly.pdbx_strand_id
1 'polypeptide(L)'
;MKFEQLEDGIYVCDTTKEITIPPTKIIYGQWFMPSALRRAEFEDICARFVERSRSANQWVAVSYSRLGSELLSELKDQERAENRIAGKHLGPLRRLYKKLKGEKPAEVEESKLPFSVIRTMIALTGPDVLPRELRSMEDKRYLNVVERDDESLLVPTQAMIETAYNAQERARKEKKD
;
A
#
# COMPACT_ATOMS: atom_id res chain seq x y z
N MET A 1 24.18 8.20 -7.62
CA MET A 1 23.47 6.91 -7.48
C MET A 1 22.95 6.50 -8.85
N LYS A 2 23.19 5.27 -9.29
CA LYS A 2 22.65 4.79 -10.58
C LYS A 2 21.30 4.11 -10.36
N PHE A 3 20.34 4.42 -11.22
CA PHE A 3 19.01 3.80 -11.23
C PHE A 3 18.83 3.02 -12.52
N GLU A 4 18.39 1.77 -12.38
CA GLU A 4 17.99 0.88 -13.45
C GLU A 4 16.48 0.71 -13.37
N GLN A 5 15.76 1.04 -14.45
CA GLN A 5 14.31 0.93 -14.48
C GLN A 5 13.91 -0.52 -14.81
N LEU A 6 13.06 -1.12 -13.98
CA LEU A 6 12.49 -2.44 -14.25
C LEU A 6 11.14 -2.31 -14.94
N GLU A 7 10.30 -1.43 -14.42
CA GLU A 7 8.95 -1.15 -14.90
C GLU A 7 8.63 0.35 -14.72
N ASP A 8 7.49 0.80 -15.23
CA ASP A 8 7.06 2.20 -15.10
C ASP A 8 6.96 2.61 -13.62
N GLY A 9 7.79 3.59 -13.21
CA GLY A 9 7.90 4.05 -11.84
C GLY A 9 8.51 3.06 -10.83
N ILE A 10 9.15 1.97 -11.28
CA ILE A 10 9.82 0.97 -10.44
C ILE A 10 11.28 0.82 -10.86
N TYR A 11 12.19 0.99 -9.91
CA TYR A 11 13.62 1.08 -10.16
C TYR A 11 14.42 0.21 -9.20
N VAL A 12 15.63 -0.16 -9.60
CA VAL A 12 16.66 -0.74 -8.73
C VAL A 12 17.84 0.23 -8.68
N CYS A 13 18.45 0.38 -7.52
CA CYS A 13 19.65 1.20 -7.35
C CYS A 13 20.66 0.51 -6.44
N ASP A 14 21.84 1.11 -6.31
CA ASP A 14 22.91 0.60 -5.46
C ASP A 14 22.42 0.36 -4.03
N THR A 15 21.66 1.30 -3.46
CA THR A 15 21.10 1.20 -2.10
C THR A 15 20.08 0.07 -1.95
N THR A 16 19.26 -0.21 -2.96
CA THR A 16 18.32 -1.35 -2.85
C THR A 16 19.03 -2.68 -2.99
N LYS A 17 20.12 -2.74 -3.77
CA LYS A 17 20.98 -3.93 -3.90
C LYS A 17 21.77 -4.23 -2.62
N GLU A 18 22.03 -3.24 -1.79
CA GLU A 18 22.71 -3.38 -0.49
C GLU A 18 21.82 -4.00 0.60
N ILE A 19 20.49 -4.04 0.42
CA ILE A 19 19.58 -4.59 1.42
C ILE A 19 19.76 -6.12 1.52
N THR A 20 20.16 -6.60 2.69
CA THR A 20 20.63 -7.99 2.87
C THR A 20 19.51 -8.99 3.12
N ILE A 21 18.39 -8.56 3.68
CA ILE A 21 17.23 -9.41 3.96
C ILE A 21 16.41 -9.50 2.67
N PRO A 22 16.24 -10.68 2.03
CA PRO A 22 15.52 -10.75 0.77
C PRO A 22 14.02 -10.46 0.97
N PRO A 23 13.32 -9.87 -0.03
CA PRO A 23 11.90 -9.51 0.10
C PRO A 23 10.99 -10.69 0.49
N THR A 24 11.34 -11.90 0.07
CA THR A 24 10.60 -13.13 0.36
C THR A 24 10.63 -13.55 1.84
N LYS A 25 11.56 -13.00 2.64
CA LYS A 25 11.65 -13.28 4.08
C LYS A 25 10.73 -12.39 4.91
N ILE A 26 10.29 -11.26 4.36
CA ILE A 26 9.34 -10.36 5.02
C ILE A 26 7.93 -10.86 4.77
N ILE A 27 7.26 -11.34 5.81
CA ILE A 27 5.86 -11.76 5.72
C ILE A 27 4.94 -10.55 5.86
N TYR A 28 4.09 -10.32 4.87
CA TYR A 28 2.95 -9.41 4.96
C TYR A 28 1.76 -10.13 4.32
N GLY A 29 0.57 -9.91 4.84
CA GLY A 29 -0.67 -10.47 4.31
C GLY A 29 -1.83 -9.47 4.42
N GLN A 30 -3.06 -9.94 4.18
CA GLN A 30 -4.32 -9.21 4.45
C GLN A 30 -4.45 -8.80 5.93
N TRP A 31 -3.56 -9.29 6.79
CA TRP A 31 -3.47 -9.00 8.21
C TRP A 31 -2.00 -8.78 8.58
N PHE A 32 -1.68 -7.53 8.93
CA PHE A 32 -0.67 -7.19 9.92
C PHE A 32 0.81 -7.36 9.49
N MET A 33 1.50 -6.24 9.30
CA MET A 33 2.87 -6.18 9.82
C MET A 33 2.78 -6.16 11.35
N PRO A 34 3.62 -6.93 12.08
CA PRO A 34 3.79 -6.66 13.51
C PRO A 34 4.09 -5.19 13.66
N SER A 35 3.44 -4.49 14.60
CA SER A 35 3.59 -3.05 14.86
C SER A 35 5.06 -2.71 15.11
N ALA A 36 5.82 -2.61 14.03
CA ALA A 36 7.26 -2.66 13.94
C ALA A 36 7.76 -1.24 13.75
N LEU A 37 7.11 -0.53 12.84
CA LEU A 37 7.27 0.89 12.56
C LEU A 37 6.39 1.74 13.50
N ARG A 38 5.56 1.09 14.33
CA ARG A 38 4.69 1.68 15.38
C ARG A 38 3.67 2.69 14.85
N ARG A 39 3.45 2.71 13.54
CA ARG A 39 2.56 3.64 12.85
C ARG A 39 1.92 2.96 11.66
N ALA A 40 0.60 2.86 11.67
CA ALA A 40 -0.14 2.03 10.72
C ALA A 40 0.03 2.49 9.26
N GLU A 41 0.19 3.79 9.02
CA GLU A 41 0.51 4.35 7.72
C GLU A 41 1.88 3.88 7.20
N PHE A 42 2.87 3.75 8.10
CA PHE A 42 4.21 3.31 7.74
C PHE A 42 4.20 1.81 7.41
N GLU A 43 3.44 1.02 8.16
CA GLU A 43 3.27 -0.40 7.89
C GLU A 43 2.63 -0.64 6.51
N ASP A 44 1.62 0.16 6.16
CA ASP A 44 0.96 0.08 4.84
C ASP A 44 1.94 0.44 3.70
N ILE A 45 2.66 1.57 3.83
CA ILE A 45 3.68 1.97 2.85
C ILE A 45 4.77 0.89 2.75
N CYS A 46 5.25 0.36 3.87
CA CYS A 46 6.25 -0.70 3.89
C CYS A 46 5.73 -1.98 3.22
N ALA A 47 4.51 -2.43 3.53
CA ALA A 47 3.90 -3.60 2.89
C ALA A 47 3.83 -3.45 1.37
N ARG A 48 3.49 -2.27 0.89
CA ARG A 48 3.50 -1.90 -0.54
C ARG A 48 4.90 -2.01 -1.17
N PHE A 49 5.96 -1.64 -0.47
CA PHE A 49 7.34 -1.85 -0.94
C PHE A 49 7.72 -3.32 -0.98
N VAL A 50 7.38 -4.08 0.07
CA VAL A 50 7.70 -5.51 0.13
C VAL A 50 6.97 -6.26 -1.00
N GLU A 51 5.73 -5.89 -1.30
CA GLU A 51 4.95 -6.50 -2.37
C GLU A 51 5.59 -6.34 -3.74
N ARG A 52 5.90 -5.10 -4.13
CA ARG A 52 6.59 -4.83 -5.39
C ARG A 52 7.94 -5.53 -5.45
N SER A 53 8.68 -5.52 -4.34
CA SER A 53 10.00 -6.13 -4.27
C SER A 53 9.93 -7.67 -4.37
N ARG A 54 8.87 -8.30 -3.88
CA ARG A 54 8.65 -9.74 -4.07
C ARG A 54 8.27 -10.07 -5.50
N SER A 55 7.40 -9.27 -6.13
CA SER A 55 7.06 -9.45 -7.54
C SER A 55 8.29 -9.32 -8.44
N ALA A 56 9.20 -8.42 -8.11
CA ALA A 56 10.47 -8.22 -8.82
C ALA A 56 11.59 -9.19 -8.40
N ASN A 57 11.37 -10.05 -7.38
CA ASN A 57 12.40 -10.89 -6.74
C ASN A 57 13.65 -10.13 -6.23
N GLN A 58 13.55 -8.82 -6.01
CA GLN A 58 14.63 -7.96 -5.52
C GLN A 58 14.06 -6.66 -4.94
N TRP A 59 14.82 -5.97 -4.08
CA TRP A 59 14.36 -4.69 -3.55
C TRP A 59 14.31 -3.59 -4.62
N VAL A 60 13.20 -2.86 -4.63
CA VAL A 60 12.94 -1.81 -5.60
C VAL A 60 12.67 -0.47 -4.92
N ALA A 61 13.10 0.59 -5.57
CA ALA A 61 12.65 1.94 -5.37
C ALA A 61 11.40 2.21 -6.21
N VAL A 62 10.56 3.11 -5.75
CA VAL A 62 9.27 3.43 -6.39
C VAL A 62 9.17 4.94 -6.53
N SER A 63 8.75 5.43 -7.70
CA SER A 63 8.50 6.87 -7.84
C SER A 63 7.30 7.31 -7.01
N TYR A 64 7.36 8.54 -6.49
CA TYR A 64 6.25 9.15 -5.78
C TYR A 64 4.99 9.22 -6.65
N SER A 65 5.17 9.55 -7.94
CA SER A 65 4.10 9.60 -8.95
C SER A 65 3.38 8.25 -9.05
N ARG A 66 4.13 7.14 -9.12
CA ARG A 66 3.58 5.79 -9.18
C ARG A 66 2.77 5.44 -7.93
N LEU A 67 3.35 5.65 -6.75
CA LEU A 67 2.66 5.36 -5.48
C LEU A 67 1.39 6.20 -5.32
N GLY A 68 1.45 7.49 -5.64
CA GLY A 68 0.30 8.39 -5.59
C GLY A 68 -0.81 7.99 -6.58
N SER A 69 -0.43 7.64 -7.82
CA SER A 69 -1.40 7.22 -8.85
C SER A 69 -2.16 5.95 -8.46
N GLU A 70 -1.49 5.00 -7.81
CA GLU A 70 -2.08 3.77 -7.31
C GLU A 70 -3.11 4.06 -6.21
N LEU A 71 -2.72 4.87 -5.21
CA LEU A 71 -3.62 5.26 -4.13
C LEU A 71 -4.84 6.02 -4.63
N LEU A 72 -4.66 6.92 -5.61
CA LEU A 72 -5.76 7.64 -6.24
C LEU A 72 -6.67 6.71 -7.05
N SER A 73 -6.12 5.71 -7.73
CA SER A 73 -6.92 4.71 -8.44
C SER A 73 -7.76 3.88 -7.46
N GLU A 74 -7.16 3.41 -6.36
CA GLU A 74 -7.86 2.67 -5.31
C GLU A 74 -8.98 3.49 -4.68
N LEU A 75 -8.75 4.79 -4.43
CA LEU A 75 -9.78 5.70 -3.92
C LEU A 75 -10.98 5.82 -4.88
N LYS A 76 -10.72 5.96 -6.19
CA LYS A 76 -11.79 6.02 -7.20
C LYS A 76 -12.57 4.72 -7.28
N ASP A 77 -11.90 3.58 -7.16
CA ASP A 77 -12.57 2.29 -7.18
C ASP A 77 -13.41 2.06 -5.92
N GLN A 78 -12.94 2.53 -4.76
CA GLN A 78 -13.74 2.56 -3.53
C GLN A 78 -14.97 3.48 -3.68
N GLU A 79 -14.81 4.69 -4.19
CA GLU A 79 -15.92 5.62 -4.42
C GLU A 79 -16.96 5.03 -5.38
N ARG A 80 -16.52 4.35 -6.45
CA ARG A 80 -17.41 3.64 -7.38
C ARG A 80 -18.15 2.49 -6.68
N ALA A 81 -17.47 1.74 -5.82
CA ALA A 81 -18.09 0.66 -5.05
C ALA A 81 -19.13 1.20 -4.06
N GLU A 82 -18.79 2.25 -3.32
CA GLU A 82 -19.70 2.93 -2.39
C GLU A 82 -20.91 3.53 -3.11
N ASN A 83 -20.72 4.21 -4.24
CA ASN A 83 -21.82 4.74 -5.06
C ASN A 83 -22.72 3.64 -5.63
N ARG A 84 -22.16 2.47 -5.99
CA ARG A 84 -22.96 1.29 -6.37
C ARG A 84 -23.79 0.77 -5.20
N ILE A 85 -23.27 0.80 -3.97
CA ILE A 85 -23.98 0.37 -2.76
C ILE A 85 -25.05 1.40 -2.36
N ALA A 86 -24.71 2.70 -2.35
CA ALA A 86 -25.64 3.79 -2.07
C ALA A 86 -26.78 3.84 -3.10
N GLY A 87 -26.48 3.64 -4.38
CA GLY A 87 -27.47 3.45 -5.45
C GLY A 87 -28.31 2.18 -5.32
N LYS A 88 -27.93 1.23 -4.45
CA LYS A 88 -28.67 0.00 -4.09
C LYS A 88 -29.48 0.13 -2.79
N HIS A 89 -29.23 1.13 -1.93
CA HIS A 89 -30.12 1.51 -0.82
C HIS A 89 -31.36 2.26 -1.32
N LEU A 90 -32.07 1.62 -2.23
CA LEU A 90 -33.32 2.12 -2.75
C LEU A 90 -34.44 1.76 -1.79
N GLY A 91 -35.21 2.79 -1.40
CA GLY A 91 -36.41 2.62 -0.59
C GLY A 91 -37.37 1.56 -1.16
N PRO A 92 -38.26 1.00 -0.33
CA PRO A 92 -39.07 -0.17 -0.67
C PRO A 92 -39.84 -0.05 -2.00
N LEU A 93 -40.25 1.16 -2.39
CA LEU A 93 -40.97 1.45 -3.63
C LEU A 93 -40.17 1.14 -4.90
N ARG A 94 -38.87 1.45 -4.94
CA ARG A 94 -38.05 1.25 -6.16
C ARG A 94 -37.55 -0.20 -6.26
N ARG A 95 -37.48 -0.94 -5.14
CA ARG A 95 -37.30 -2.40 -5.12
C ARG A 95 -38.50 -3.13 -5.70
N LEU A 96 -39.72 -2.70 -5.36
CA LEU A 96 -40.95 -3.23 -5.94
C LEU A 96 -41.00 -2.97 -7.46
N TYR A 97 -40.63 -1.76 -7.89
CA TYR A 97 -40.56 -1.40 -9.31
C TYR A 97 -39.56 -2.25 -10.12
N LYS A 98 -38.34 -2.49 -9.59
CA LYS A 98 -37.36 -3.38 -10.25
C LYS A 98 -37.82 -4.84 -10.32
N LYS A 99 -38.51 -5.32 -9.27
CA LYS A 99 -39.08 -6.67 -9.23
C LYS A 99 -40.20 -6.84 -10.26
N LEU A 100 -41.03 -5.82 -10.47
CA LEU A 100 -42.07 -5.79 -11.51
C LEU A 100 -41.48 -5.73 -12.93
N LYS A 101 -40.29 -5.14 -13.11
CA LYS A 101 -39.57 -5.12 -14.40
C LYS A 101 -38.72 -6.37 -14.68
N GLY A 102 -38.66 -7.35 -13.78
CA GLY A 102 -37.92 -8.60 -14.00
C GLY A 102 -36.38 -8.45 -13.95
N GLU A 103 -35.86 -7.36 -13.41
CA GLU A 103 -34.41 -7.15 -13.28
C GLU A 103 -33.84 -8.04 -12.15
N LYS A 104 -33.00 -9.03 -12.50
CA LYS A 104 -32.27 -9.84 -11.51
C LYS A 104 -31.35 -8.94 -10.67
N PRO A 105 -31.27 -9.14 -9.34
CA PRO A 105 -30.34 -8.38 -8.50
C PRO A 105 -28.90 -8.69 -8.95
N ALA A 106 -28.14 -7.65 -9.26
CA ALA A 106 -26.72 -7.79 -9.60
C ALA A 106 -25.97 -8.37 -8.39
N GLU A 107 -25.36 -9.54 -8.57
CA GLU A 107 -24.43 -10.15 -7.62
C GLU A 107 -23.42 -9.11 -7.13
N VAL A 108 -23.24 -9.05 -5.82
CA VAL A 108 -22.31 -8.13 -5.18
C VAL A 108 -20.93 -8.77 -5.29
N GLU A 109 -20.14 -8.34 -6.28
CA GLU A 109 -18.69 -8.49 -6.15
C GLU A 109 -18.25 -7.60 -4.99
N GLU A 110 -18.01 -8.20 -3.82
CA GLU A 110 -17.24 -7.56 -2.76
C GLU A 110 -15.93 -7.06 -3.37
N SER A 111 -15.64 -5.77 -3.22
CA SER A 111 -14.38 -5.22 -3.71
C SER A 111 -13.25 -5.95 -2.97
N LYS A 112 -12.52 -6.82 -3.68
CA LYS A 112 -11.35 -7.56 -3.17
C LYS A 112 -10.12 -6.67 -2.93
N LEU A 113 -10.30 -5.34 -2.87
CA LEU A 113 -9.19 -4.43 -2.64
C LEU A 113 -8.65 -4.66 -1.23
N PRO A 114 -7.34 -4.89 -1.06
CA PRO A 114 -6.75 -4.98 0.27
C PRO A 114 -7.04 -3.69 1.05
N PHE A 115 -7.23 -3.83 2.35
CA PHE A 115 -7.41 -2.69 3.24
C PHE A 115 -6.11 -1.89 3.30
N SER A 116 -6.20 -0.58 3.03
CA SER A 116 -5.08 0.35 3.10
C SER A 116 -5.41 1.48 4.08
N VAL A 117 -4.58 1.59 5.10
CA VAL A 117 -4.65 2.66 6.11
C VAL A 117 -4.30 3.99 5.46
N ILE A 118 -3.24 4.07 4.66
CA ILE A 118 -2.84 5.32 4.01
C ILE A 118 -3.95 5.82 3.08
N ARG A 119 -4.60 4.92 2.33
CA ARG A 119 -5.76 5.23 1.49
C ARG A 119 -6.90 5.80 2.32
N THR A 120 -7.27 5.12 3.41
CA THR A 120 -8.35 5.53 4.30
C THR A 120 -8.07 6.91 4.90
N MET A 121 -6.83 7.17 5.32
CA MET A 121 -6.43 8.46 5.87
C MET A 121 -6.49 9.57 4.82
N ILE A 122 -6.08 9.29 3.58
CA ILE A 122 -6.23 10.26 2.47
C ILE A 122 -7.70 10.58 2.22
N ALA A 123 -8.59 9.58 2.23
CA ALA A 123 -10.02 9.78 2.05
C ALA A 123 -10.64 10.67 3.14
N LEU A 124 -10.20 10.49 4.40
CA LEU A 124 -10.77 11.19 5.55
C LEU A 124 -10.18 12.58 5.78
N THR A 125 -8.89 12.76 5.52
CA THR A 125 -8.14 13.96 5.93
C THR A 125 -7.48 14.72 4.79
N GLY A 126 -7.47 14.15 3.58
CA GLY A 126 -6.98 14.81 2.36
C GLY A 126 -5.65 14.28 1.84
N PRO A 127 -5.22 14.74 0.65
CA PRO A 127 -4.05 14.21 -0.06
C PRO A 127 -2.71 14.50 0.63
N ASP A 128 -2.65 15.52 1.50
CA ASP A 128 -1.43 15.94 2.21
C ASP A 128 -0.91 14.89 3.22
N VAL A 129 -1.71 13.87 3.52
CA VAL A 129 -1.27 12.75 4.36
C VAL A 129 -0.06 12.05 3.75
N LEU A 130 -0.11 11.67 2.47
CA LEU A 130 0.97 10.91 1.85
C LEU A 130 2.34 11.62 1.93
N PRO A 131 2.50 12.89 1.50
CA PRO A 131 3.78 13.58 1.63
C PRO A 131 4.18 13.82 3.08
N ARG A 132 3.24 14.01 4.01
CA ARG A 132 3.55 14.12 5.45
C ARG A 132 4.11 12.81 6.00
N GLU A 133 3.49 11.68 5.68
CA GLU A 133 3.94 10.38 6.17
C GLU A 133 5.27 9.97 5.55
N LEU A 134 5.49 10.22 4.25
CA LEU A 134 6.77 9.93 3.59
C LEU A 134 7.92 10.77 4.16
N ARG A 135 7.71 12.07 4.40
CA ARG A 135 8.70 12.90 5.11
C ARG A 135 9.00 12.35 6.51
N SER A 136 7.97 11.93 7.25
CA SER A 136 8.17 11.36 8.58
C SER A 136 8.89 10.00 8.54
N MET A 137 8.71 9.21 7.49
CA MET A 137 9.49 7.98 7.27
C MET A 137 10.96 8.29 6.92
N GLU A 138 11.20 9.33 6.12
CA GLU A 138 12.55 9.82 5.81
C GLU A 138 13.27 10.34 7.05
N ASP A 139 12.61 11.15 7.88
CA ASP A 139 13.15 11.64 9.16
C ASP A 139 13.59 10.49 10.09
N LYS A 140 12.85 9.37 10.06
CA LYS A 140 13.18 8.13 10.80
C LYS A 140 14.15 7.21 10.08
N ARG A 141 14.66 7.61 8.91
CA ARG A 141 15.59 6.85 8.06
C ARG A 141 15.02 5.51 7.57
N TYR A 142 13.70 5.40 7.45
CA TYR A 142 13.05 4.21 6.87
C TYR A 142 12.97 4.26 5.35
N LEU A 143 12.96 5.47 4.78
CA LEU A 143 13.04 5.71 3.35
C LEU A 143 14.10 6.77 3.09
N ASN A 144 14.72 6.71 1.92
CA ASN A 144 15.44 7.85 1.36
C ASN A 144 14.58 8.42 0.22
N VAL A 145 14.41 9.73 0.16
CA VAL A 145 13.84 10.40 -1.01
C VAL A 145 15.00 10.88 -1.87
N VAL A 146 15.04 10.39 -3.11
CA VAL A 146 16.10 10.75 -4.08
C VAL A 146 15.46 11.42 -5.26
N GLU A 147 15.80 12.69 -5.49
CA GLU A 147 15.38 13.41 -6.69
C GLU A 147 16.17 12.91 -7.91
N ARG A 148 15.45 12.59 -8.98
CA ARG A 148 16.03 12.16 -10.25
C ARG A 148 15.20 12.73 -11.40
N ASP A 149 15.86 13.45 -12.30
CA ASP A 149 15.22 14.08 -13.45
C ASP A 149 14.05 14.98 -12.96
N ASP A 150 12.80 14.63 -13.28
CA ASP A 150 11.58 15.32 -12.83
C ASP A 150 10.75 14.47 -11.84
N GLU A 151 11.33 13.42 -11.25
CA GLU A 151 10.65 12.51 -10.31
C GLU A 151 11.39 12.37 -8.98
N SER A 152 10.61 12.31 -7.89
CA SER A 152 11.12 11.90 -6.57
C SER A 152 10.98 10.39 -6.41
N LEU A 153 12.10 9.71 -6.19
CA LEU A 153 12.16 8.26 -5.97
C LEU A 153 12.20 7.94 -4.48
N LEU A 154 11.34 7.04 -4.06
CA LEU A 154 11.24 6.54 -2.69
C LEU A 154 12.03 5.23 -2.61
N VAL A 155 13.12 5.25 -1.86
CA VAL A 155 14.06 4.13 -1.76
C VAL A 155 13.95 3.49 -0.36
N PRO A 156 13.56 2.22 -0.22
CA PRO A 156 13.56 1.53 1.07
C PRO A 156 14.97 1.45 1.64
N THR A 157 15.11 1.63 2.96
CA THR A 157 16.40 1.46 3.64
C THR A 157 16.50 0.09 4.31
N GLN A 158 17.74 -0.38 4.53
CA GLN A 158 18.02 -1.55 5.35
C GLN A 158 17.34 -1.46 6.73
N ALA A 159 17.34 -0.27 7.35
CA ALA A 159 16.76 -0.05 8.68
C ALA A 159 15.24 -0.31 8.71
N MET A 160 14.50 0.07 7.67
CA MET A 160 13.07 -0.25 7.56
C MET A 160 12.85 -1.76 7.52
N ILE A 161 13.63 -2.45 6.67
CA ILE A 161 13.48 -3.89 6.44
C ILE A 161 13.89 -4.70 7.67
N GLU A 162 14.99 -4.34 8.33
CA GLU A 162 15.41 -4.96 9.59
C GLU A 162 14.39 -4.75 10.70
N THR A 163 13.80 -3.56 10.81
CA THR A 163 12.78 -3.28 11.82
C THR A 163 11.56 -4.18 11.62
N ALA A 164 11.07 -4.28 10.37
CA ALA A 164 9.99 -5.19 9.99
C ALA A 164 10.32 -6.66 10.31
N TYR A 165 11.49 -7.11 9.85
CA TYR A 165 11.93 -8.50 10.01
C TYR A 165 12.09 -8.90 11.49
N ASN A 166 12.78 -8.07 12.28
CA ASN A 166 13.04 -8.36 13.69
C ASN A 166 11.76 -8.40 14.51
N ALA A 167 10.76 -7.57 14.18
CA ALA A 167 9.46 -7.61 14.83
C ALA A 167 8.71 -8.92 14.55
N GLN A 168 8.81 -9.46 13.32
CA GLN A 168 8.26 -10.77 12.96
C GLN A 168 8.94 -11.90 13.72
N GLU A 169 10.27 -11.86 13.83
CA GLU A 169 11.03 -12.87 14.56
C GLU A 169 10.72 -12.85 16.07
N ARG A 170 10.50 -11.68 16.67
CA ARG A 170 10.06 -11.57 18.08
C ARG A 170 8.69 -12.20 18.29
N ALA A 171 7.71 -11.82 17.47
CA ALA A 171 6.35 -12.37 17.55
C ALA A 171 6.31 -13.91 17.33
N ARG A 172 7.25 -14.46 16.56
CA ARG A 172 7.40 -15.91 16.38
C ARG A 172 7.97 -16.62 17.61
N LYS A 173 8.88 -15.98 18.34
CA LYS A 173 9.45 -16.52 19.59
C LYS A 173 8.41 -16.53 20.69
N GLU A 174 7.69 -15.43 20.87
CA GLU A 174 6.62 -15.29 21.88
C GLU A 174 5.45 -16.28 21.70
N LYS A 175 5.25 -16.83 20.51
CA LYS A 175 4.22 -17.86 20.25
C LYS A 175 4.67 -19.29 20.55
N LYS A 176 5.96 -19.50 20.83
CA LYS A 176 6.52 -20.83 21.14
C LYS A 176 6.70 -21.08 22.64
N ASP A 177 6.58 -20.04 23.45
CA ASP A 177 6.57 -20.08 24.91
C ASP A 177 5.13 -20.12 25.44
#